data_AF-A0A9D8N0H8-F1
#
_entry.id   AF-A0A9D8N0H8-F1
#
_cell.length_a   1.000
_cell.length_b   1.000
_cell.length_c   1.000
_cell.angle_alpha   90.00
_cell.angle_beta   90.00
_cell.angle_gamma   90.00
#
_symmetry.space_group_name_H-M   'P 1'
#
loop_
_entity.id
_entity.type
_entity.pdbx_description
1 polymer ?
#
loop_
_entity_poly.entity_id
_entity_poly.type
_entity_poly.pdbx_seq_one_letter_code
_entity_poly.pdbx_strand_id
1 'polypeptide(L)'
;MTVKIILCFLLVGATTIIGFKYSEKYRYAETVFNRLNAFNMRFKAEVALLCVTVRDAVTALSCEIPNVLQGADCIFFGGDFSCNDRKLCDEDRTLISDYINSLGISDGENQRKLLETYGELFSSRLIEIRRKSREFSILGLKLGFSAGLIAVVILI
;
A
#
# COMPACT_ATOMS: atom_id res chain seq x y z
N MET A 1 21.23 -35.50 -18.06
CA MET A 1 20.12 -35.65 -17.10
C MET A 1 20.22 -34.65 -15.96
N THR A 2 21.38 -34.56 -15.29
CA THR A 2 21.68 -33.62 -14.19
C THR A 2 21.45 -32.14 -14.51
N VAL A 3 21.87 -31.64 -15.68
CA VAL A 3 21.69 -30.22 -16.07
C VAL A 3 20.21 -29.81 -16.15
N LYS A 4 19.33 -30.70 -16.62
CA LYS A 4 17.88 -30.42 -16.73
C LYS A 4 17.22 -30.34 -15.34
N ILE A 5 17.66 -31.19 -14.40
CA ILE A 5 17.17 -31.20 -13.01
C ILE A 5 17.58 -29.91 -12.30
N ILE A 6 18.83 -29.47 -12.46
CA ILE A 6 19.32 -28.21 -11.89
C ILE A 6 18.54 -27.01 -12.44
N LEU A 7 18.26 -26.99 -13.74
CA LEU A 7 17.47 -25.93 -14.38
C LEU A 7 16.04 -25.86 -13.83
N CYS A 8 15.39 -27.01 -13.62
CA CYS A 8 14.05 -27.08 -13.03
C CYS A 8 14.02 -26.53 -11.59
N PHE A 9 14.96 -26.90 -10.73
CA PHE A 9 15.04 -26.37 -9.37
C PHE A 9 15.27 -24.85 -9.34
N LEU A 10 16.11 -24.34 -10.24
CA LEU A 10 16.35 -22.90 -10.38
C LEU A 10 15.08 -22.14 -10.79
N LEU A 11 14.28 -22.70 -11.70
CA LEU A 11 13.05 -22.08 -12.21
C LEU A 11 11.94 -22.08 -11.14
N VAL A 12 11.79 -23.19 -10.41
CA VAL A 12 10.89 -23.28 -9.24
C VAL A 12 11.30 -22.26 -8.18
N GLY A 13 12.58 -22.22 -7.81
CA GLY A 13 13.10 -21.28 -6.82
C GLY A 13 12.88 -19.81 -7.22
N ALA A 14 13.18 -19.45 -8.46
CA ALA A 14 12.98 -18.08 -8.97
C ALA A 14 11.50 -17.66 -8.92
N THR A 15 10.58 -18.53 -9.35
CA THR A 15 9.14 -18.24 -9.34
C THR A 15 8.58 -18.12 -7.93
N THR A 16 9.03 -18.97 -6.98
CA THR A 16 8.65 -18.87 -5.57
C THR A 16 9.14 -17.56 -4.93
N ILE A 17 10.39 -17.16 -5.20
CA ILE A 17 10.98 -15.92 -4.65
C ILE A 17 10.25 -14.67 -5.20
N ILE A 18 9.93 -14.66 -6.50
CA ILE A 18 9.18 -13.56 -7.12
C ILE A 18 7.79 -13.44 -6.50
N GLY A 19 7.08 -14.57 -6.32
CA GLY A 19 5.76 -14.59 -5.69
C GLY A 19 5.79 -14.06 -4.25
N PHE A 20 6.81 -14.44 -3.47
CA PHE A 20 6.96 -13.97 -2.09
C PHE A 20 7.21 -12.46 -2.02
N LYS A 21 8.11 -11.92 -2.86
CA LYS A 21 8.38 -10.47 -2.92
C LYS A 21 7.14 -9.66 -3.32
N TYR A 22 6.36 -10.14 -4.29
CA TYR A 22 5.12 -9.46 -4.69
C TYR A 22 4.07 -9.49 -3.57
N SER A 23 3.91 -10.62 -2.89
CA SER A 23 3.00 -10.75 -1.75
C SER A 23 3.38 -9.79 -0.60
N GLU A 24 4.68 -9.68 -0.29
CA GLU A 24 5.18 -8.74 0.72
C GLU A 24 4.89 -7.29 0.34
N LYS A 25 5.08 -6.92 -0.94
CA LYS A 25 4.78 -5.58 -1.44
C LYS A 25 3.30 -5.20 -1.25
N TYR A 26 2.37 -6.10 -1.60
CA TYR A 26 0.94 -5.83 -1.41
C TYR A 26 0.50 -5.84 0.06
N ARG A 27 1.09 -6.70 0.91
CA ARG A 27 0.84 -6.65 2.36
C ARG A 27 1.32 -5.35 2.99
N TYR A 28 2.45 -4.82 2.52
CA TYR A 28 2.95 -3.52 2.96
C TYR A 28 1.98 -2.40 2.58
N ALA A 29 1.59 -2.31 1.31
CA ALA A 29 0.61 -1.33 0.84
C ALA A 29 -0.72 -1.45 1.59
N GLU A 30 -1.23 -2.67 1.82
CA GLU A 30 -2.45 -2.90 2.61
C GLU A 30 -2.34 -2.31 4.02
N THR A 31 -1.20 -2.50 4.68
CA THR A 31 -0.96 -1.96 6.03
C THR A 31 -0.99 -0.43 6.02
N VAL A 32 -0.33 0.19 5.05
CA VAL A 32 -0.30 1.65 4.88
C VAL A 32 -1.71 2.20 4.63
N PHE A 33 -2.45 1.64 3.69
CA PHE A 33 -3.82 2.11 3.38
C PHE A 33 -4.82 1.84 4.49
N ASN A 34 -4.67 0.76 5.28
CA ASN A 34 -5.50 0.55 6.47
C ASN A 34 -5.26 1.65 7.52
N ARG A 35 -4.00 2.06 7.71
CA ARG A 35 -3.63 3.14 8.63
C ARG A 35 -4.16 4.49 8.14
N LEU A 36 -3.99 4.80 6.86
CA LEU A 36 -4.54 6.00 6.23
C LEU A 36 -6.06 6.06 6.32
N ASN A 37 -6.76 4.96 6.05
CA ASN A 37 -8.21 4.91 6.14
C ASN A 37 -8.70 5.07 7.59
N ALA A 38 -8.04 4.42 8.54
CA ALA A 38 -8.35 4.58 9.97
C ALA A 38 -8.12 6.01 10.44
N PHE A 39 -7.01 6.63 10.04
CA PHE A 39 -6.74 8.04 10.25
C PHE A 39 -7.83 8.91 9.66
N ASN A 40 -8.16 8.72 8.39
CA ASN A 40 -9.16 9.51 7.70
C ASN A 40 -10.53 9.47 8.39
N MET A 41 -10.95 8.28 8.89
CA MET A 41 -12.18 8.14 9.67
C MET A 41 -12.11 8.90 11.01
N ARG A 42 -11.01 8.76 11.75
CA ARG A 42 -10.81 9.49 13.02
C ARG A 42 -10.79 10.99 12.79
N PHE A 43 -10.03 11.44 11.81
CA PHE A 43 -9.89 12.85 11.48
C PHE A 43 -11.19 13.46 10.97
N LYS A 44 -11.99 12.72 10.17
CA LYS A 44 -13.35 13.14 9.79
C LYS A 44 -14.25 13.37 11.00
N ALA A 45 -14.16 12.51 12.02
CA ALA A 45 -14.91 12.66 13.27
C ALA A 45 -14.40 13.84 14.12
N GLU A 46 -13.08 14.02 14.19
CA GLU A 46 -12.45 15.10 14.97
C GLU A 46 -12.64 16.48 14.35
N VAL A 47 -12.59 16.60 13.02
CA VAL A 47 -12.91 17.84 12.28
C VAL A 47 -14.37 18.23 12.51
N ALA A 48 -15.29 17.26 12.55
CA ALA A 48 -16.69 17.52 12.86
C ALA A 48 -16.89 18.05 14.30
N LEU A 49 -15.96 17.75 15.21
CA LEU A 49 -16.00 18.16 16.62
C LEU A 49 -15.04 19.32 16.94
N LEU A 50 -14.28 19.83 15.97
CA LEU A 50 -13.24 20.87 16.12
C LEU A 50 -12.17 20.53 17.18
N CYS A 51 -11.93 19.25 17.47
CA CYS A 51 -11.11 18.84 18.62
C CYS A 51 -9.60 18.82 18.35
N VAL A 52 -9.16 18.73 17.08
CA VAL A 52 -7.75 18.45 16.74
C VAL A 52 -7.31 19.31 15.56
N THR A 53 -6.08 19.83 15.62
CA THR A 53 -5.48 20.57 14.51
C THR A 53 -4.96 19.60 13.44
N VAL A 54 -4.98 20.02 12.17
CA VAL A 54 -4.42 19.23 11.05
C VAL A 54 -2.96 18.85 11.34
N ARG A 55 -2.20 19.76 11.98
CA ARG A 55 -0.81 19.53 12.36
C ARG A 55 -0.67 18.34 13.30
N ASP A 56 -1.37 18.35 14.43
CA ASP A 56 -1.26 17.29 15.43
C ASP A 56 -1.70 15.94 14.85
N ALA A 57 -2.75 15.95 14.03
CA ALA A 57 -3.26 14.77 13.35
C ALA A 57 -2.22 14.17 12.37
N VAL A 58 -1.62 14.98 11.51
CA VAL A 58 -0.60 14.53 10.54
C VAL A 58 0.68 14.10 11.23
N THR A 59 1.10 14.78 12.30
CA THR A 59 2.27 14.39 13.10
C THR A 59 2.02 13.03 13.77
N ALA A 60 0.83 12.80 14.34
CA ALA A 60 0.47 11.50 14.91
C ALA A 60 0.49 10.38 13.85
N LEU A 61 -0.05 10.64 12.66
CA LEU A 61 0.00 9.68 11.55
C LEU A 61 1.42 9.42 11.07
N SER A 62 2.28 10.44 11.06
CA SER A 62 3.70 10.31 10.68
C SER A 62 4.47 9.41 11.64
N CYS A 63 4.07 9.35 12.91
CA CYS A 63 4.58 8.36 13.86
C CYS A 63 4.08 6.93 13.58
N GLU A 64 2.86 6.76 13.05
CA GLU A 64 2.31 5.44 12.71
C GLU A 64 2.93 4.86 11.41
N ILE A 65 3.22 5.71 10.43
CA ILE A 65 3.77 5.32 9.11
C ILE A 65 4.96 6.21 8.68
N PRO A 66 6.07 6.20 9.43
CA PRO A 66 7.18 7.15 9.25
C PRO A 66 7.86 7.05 7.89
N ASN A 67 7.95 5.85 7.31
CA ASN A 67 8.56 5.65 6.00
C ASN A 67 7.75 6.27 4.85
N VAL A 68 6.45 6.46 5.06
CA VAL A 68 5.51 7.00 4.07
C VAL A 68 5.43 8.51 4.17
N LEU A 69 5.36 9.03 5.40
CA LEU A 69 5.11 10.45 5.70
C LEU A 69 6.34 11.22 6.17
N GLN A 70 7.53 10.69 5.95
CA GLN A 70 8.76 11.42 6.25
C GLN A 70 8.75 12.78 5.52
N GLY A 71 8.84 13.86 6.31
CA GLY A 71 8.81 15.23 5.77
C GLY A 71 7.42 15.79 5.50
N ALA A 72 6.33 15.11 5.92
CA ALA A 72 4.97 15.64 5.78
C ALA A 72 4.78 17.01 6.47
N ASP A 73 5.62 17.36 7.44
CA ASP A 73 5.58 18.67 8.10
C ASP A 73 5.80 19.86 7.15
N CYS A 74 6.38 19.63 5.95
CA CYS A 74 6.62 20.67 4.96
C CYS A 74 5.33 21.38 4.51
N ILE A 75 4.18 20.69 4.54
CA ILE A 75 2.88 21.28 4.19
C ILE A 75 2.50 22.44 5.12
N PHE A 76 2.97 22.44 6.37
CA PHE A 76 2.72 23.51 7.32
C PHE A 76 3.60 24.74 7.13
N PHE A 77 4.63 24.62 6.30
CA PHE A 77 5.54 25.69 5.93
C PHE A 77 5.32 26.16 4.48
N GLY A 78 4.21 25.74 3.85
CA GLY A 78 3.86 26.09 2.47
C GLY A 78 4.64 25.31 1.41
N GLY A 79 5.26 24.20 1.78
CA GLY A 79 5.88 23.26 0.83
C GLY A 79 4.91 22.16 0.41
N ASP A 80 5.22 21.48 -0.70
CA ASP A 80 4.47 20.30 -1.14
C ASP A 80 5.12 19.02 -0.61
N PHE A 81 4.31 18.14 -0.04
CA PHE A 81 4.71 16.82 0.35
C PHE A 81 4.69 15.85 -0.84
N SER A 82 5.71 14.99 -0.91
CA SER A 82 5.79 13.90 -1.87
C SER A 82 6.20 12.60 -1.18
N CYS A 83 5.36 11.58 -1.31
CA CYS A 83 5.62 10.26 -0.77
C CYS A 83 6.77 9.59 -1.55
N ASN A 84 7.89 9.31 -0.88
CA ASN A 84 9.07 8.72 -1.49
C ASN A 84 9.27 7.22 -1.19
N ASP A 85 8.26 6.56 -0.62
CA ASP A 85 8.37 5.14 -0.26
C ASP A 85 8.40 4.23 -1.49
N ARG A 86 9.58 3.67 -1.78
CA ARG A 86 9.83 2.78 -2.92
C ARG A 86 9.09 1.44 -2.85
N LYS A 87 8.54 1.07 -1.69
CA LYS A 87 7.74 -0.15 -1.53
C LYS A 87 6.31 0.05 -2.04
N LEU A 88 5.85 1.28 -2.18
CA LEU A 88 4.56 1.61 -2.78
C LEU A 88 4.69 1.74 -4.30
N CYS A 89 3.59 1.57 -5.04
CA CYS A 89 3.58 1.89 -6.47
C CYS A 89 3.38 3.40 -6.69
N ASP A 90 3.63 3.86 -7.90
CA ASP A 90 3.56 5.28 -8.25
C ASP A 90 2.16 5.84 -7.99
N GLU A 91 1.12 5.11 -8.38
CA GLU A 91 -0.28 5.45 -8.13
C GLU A 91 -0.58 5.64 -6.63
N ASP A 92 -0.07 4.74 -5.78
CA ASP A 92 -0.27 4.81 -4.33
C ASP A 92 0.44 6.04 -3.75
N ARG A 93 1.67 6.31 -4.20
CA ARG A 93 2.46 7.46 -3.76
C ARG A 93 1.79 8.77 -4.15
N THR A 94 1.28 8.87 -5.38
CA THR A 94 0.55 10.05 -5.85
C THR A 94 -0.71 10.25 -5.01
N LEU A 95 -1.53 9.22 -4.82
CA LEU A 95 -2.76 9.31 -4.03
C LEU A 95 -2.50 9.76 -2.58
N ILE A 96 -1.43 9.27 -1.96
CA ILE A 96 -1.03 9.67 -0.60
C ILE A 96 -0.52 11.11 -0.59
N SER A 97 0.28 11.50 -1.58
CA SER A 97 0.82 12.86 -1.67
C SER A 97 -0.31 13.88 -1.85
N ASP A 98 -1.21 13.62 -2.79
CA ASP A 98 -2.38 14.47 -3.06
C ASP A 98 -3.28 14.59 -1.83
N TYR A 99 -3.51 13.48 -1.12
CA TYR A 99 -4.27 13.48 0.12
C TYR A 99 -3.67 14.40 1.17
N ILE A 100 -2.39 14.20 1.50
CA ILE A 100 -1.70 14.95 2.56
C ILE A 100 -1.59 16.43 2.19
N ASN A 101 -1.27 16.76 0.93
CA ASN A 101 -1.22 18.13 0.44
C ASN A 101 -2.58 18.82 0.49
N SER A 102 -3.68 18.06 0.36
CA SER A 102 -5.01 18.65 0.40
C SER A 102 -5.53 18.90 1.84
N LEU A 103 -4.85 18.41 2.87
CA LEU A 103 -5.28 18.59 4.25
C LEU A 103 -5.07 20.04 4.72
N GLY A 104 -6.12 20.65 5.28
CA GLY A 104 -6.03 21.96 5.93
C GLY A 104 -6.05 23.17 4.98
N ILE A 105 -6.18 22.94 3.66
CA ILE A 105 -6.32 24.00 2.65
C ILE A 105 -7.78 24.50 2.56
N SER A 106 -8.74 23.63 2.86
CA SER A 106 -10.17 23.87 2.63
C SER A 106 -10.90 24.34 3.89
N ASP A 107 -12.01 25.07 3.73
CA ASP A 107 -12.96 25.34 4.81
C ASP A 107 -13.55 24.03 5.37
N GLY A 108 -14.11 24.07 6.59
CA GLY A 108 -14.52 22.87 7.32
C GLY A 108 -15.51 21.96 6.57
N GLU A 109 -16.40 22.53 5.75
CA GLU A 109 -17.35 21.73 4.96
C GLU A 109 -16.65 21.04 3.77
N ASN A 110 -15.82 21.78 3.04
CA ASN A 110 -15.05 21.22 1.93
C ASN A 110 -14.00 20.21 2.41
N GLN A 111 -13.36 20.45 3.55
CA GLN A 111 -12.48 19.50 4.21
C GLN A 111 -13.23 18.20 4.53
N ARG A 112 -14.49 18.28 4.97
CA ARG A 112 -15.31 17.09 5.25
C ARG A 112 -15.63 16.30 3.98
N LYS A 113 -16.01 16.98 2.89
CA LYS A 113 -16.24 16.36 1.58
C LYS A 113 -14.97 15.69 1.07
N LEU A 114 -13.82 16.35 1.22
CA LEU A 114 -12.52 15.82 0.86
C LEU A 114 -12.21 14.52 1.62
N LEU A 115 -12.40 14.50 2.94
CA LEU A 115 -12.19 13.30 3.76
C LEU A 115 -13.17 12.17 3.37
N GLU A 116 -14.39 12.50 2.95
CA GLU A 116 -15.33 11.50 2.44
C GLU A 116 -14.85 10.89 1.12
N THR A 117 -14.47 11.72 0.16
CA THR A 117 -13.91 11.27 -1.13
C THR A 117 -12.66 10.41 -0.95
N TYR A 118 -11.69 10.85 -0.14
CA TYR A 118 -10.49 10.06 0.10
C TYR A 118 -10.75 8.79 0.91
N GLY A 119 -11.77 8.77 1.77
CA GLY A 119 -12.22 7.54 2.44
C GLY A 119 -12.74 6.50 1.45
N GLU A 120 -13.52 6.92 0.45
CA GLU A 120 -13.98 6.05 -0.64
C GLU A 120 -12.83 5.58 -1.53
N LEU A 121 -11.87 6.46 -1.85
CA LEU A 121 -10.68 6.10 -2.62
C LEU A 121 -9.80 5.10 -1.86
N PHE A 122 -9.54 5.30 -0.57
CA PHE A 122 -8.75 4.38 0.24
C PHE A 122 -9.43 3.01 0.40
N SER A 123 -10.74 2.99 0.63
CA SER A 123 -11.49 1.73 0.74
C SER A 123 -11.51 0.97 -0.59
N SER A 124 -11.72 1.67 -1.71
CA SER A 124 -11.65 1.08 -3.06
C SER A 124 -10.25 0.53 -3.37
N ARG A 125 -9.20 1.30 -3.04
CA ARG A 125 -7.82 0.86 -3.24
C ARG A 125 -7.44 -0.32 -2.36
N LEU A 126 -7.92 -0.37 -1.12
CA LEU A 126 -7.76 -1.55 -0.24
C LEU A 126 -8.38 -2.82 -0.83
N ILE A 127 -9.58 -2.72 -1.42
CA ILE A 127 -10.22 -3.84 -2.11
C ILE A 127 -9.35 -4.32 -3.27
N GLU A 128 -8.81 -3.39 -4.06
CA GLU A 128 -7.94 -3.70 -5.19
C GLU A 128 -6.61 -4.35 -4.76
N ILE A 129 -5.95 -3.81 -3.72
CA ILE A 129 -4.73 -4.36 -3.13
C ILE A 129 -4.96 -5.78 -2.63
N ARG A 130 -6.07 -6.01 -1.91
CA ARG A 130 -6.46 -7.35 -1.42
C ARG A 130 -6.74 -8.32 -2.56
N ARG A 131 -7.42 -7.87 -3.61
CA ARG A 131 -7.69 -8.67 -4.80
C ARG A 131 -6.38 -9.08 -5.48
N LYS A 132 -5.51 -8.11 -5.77
CA LYS A 132 -4.18 -8.35 -6.38
C LYS A 132 -3.35 -9.29 -5.50
N SER A 133 -3.29 -9.06 -4.19
CA SER A 133 -2.59 -9.94 -3.23
C SER A 133 -3.06 -11.40 -3.32
N ARG A 134 -4.39 -11.63 -3.36
CA ARG A 134 -4.95 -12.97 -3.54
C ARG A 134 -4.64 -13.56 -4.91
N GLU A 135 -4.77 -12.78 -5.98
CA GLU A 135 -4.44 -13.22 -7.33
C GLU A 135 -2.98 -13.68 -7.43
N PHE A 136 -2.03 -12.91 -6.89
CA PHE A 136 -0.62 -13.30 -6.86
C PHE A 136 -0.36 -14.52 -5.97
N SER A 137 -1.08 -14.66 -4.85
CA SER A 137 -1.00 -15.87 -4.02
C SER A 137 -1.50 -17.11 -4.76
N ILE A 138 -2.61 -16.99 -5.50
CA ILE A 138 -3.19 -18.09 -6.28
C ILE A 138 -2.31 -18.42 -7.49
N LEU A 139 -1.79 -17.41 -8.18
CA LEU A 139 -0.85 -17.57 -9.30
C LEU A 139 0.44 -18.24 -8.83
N GLY A 140 1.01 -17.82 -7.70
CA GLY A 140 2.18 -18.44 -7.10
C GLY A 140 1.94 -19.92 -6.74
N LEU A 141 0.77 -20.25 -6.21
CA LEU A 141 0.39 -21.62 -5.88
C LEU A 141 0.16 -22.48 -7.13
N LYS A 142 -0.47 -21.93 -8.18
CA LYS A 142 -0.66 -22.61 -9.47
C LYS A 142 0.67 -22.83 -10.21
N LEU A 143 1.55 -21.84 -10.21
CA LEU A 143 2.88 -21.93 -10.80
C LEU A 143 3.77 -22.92 -10.03
N GLY A 144 3.69 -22.92 -8.69
CA GLY A 144 4.38 -23.91 -7.86
C GLY A 144 3.89 -25.33 -8.11
N PHE A 145 2.56 -25.51 -8.22
CA PHE A 145 1.96 -26.81 -8.53
C PHE A 145 2.32 -27.32 -9.92
N SER A 146 2.22 -26.47 -10.96
CA SER A 146 2.57 -26.86 -12.32
C SER A 146 4.06 -27.15 -12.48
N ALA A 147 4.92 -26.37 -11.84
CA ALA A 147 6.36 -26.61 -11.86
C ALA A 147 6.75 -27.88 -11.10
N GLY A 148 6.07 -28.20 -9.98
CA GLY A 148 6.22 -29.46 -9.27
C GLY A 148 5.80 -30.68 -10.11
N LEU A 149 4.70 -30.56 -10.86
CA LEU A 149 4.19 -31.63 -11.72
C LEU A 149 5.12 -31.89 -12.92
N ILE A 150 5.67 -30.84 -13.53
CA ILE A 150 6.69 -30.95 -14.57
C ILE A 150 7.98 -31.59 -14.02
N ALA A 151 8.40 -31.22 -12.81
CA ALA A 151 9.58 -31.82 -12.18
C ALA A 151 9.41 -33.33 -11.97
N VAL A 152 8.22 -33.78 -11.54
CA VAL A 152 7.89 -35.21 -11.39
C VAL A 152 7.92 -35.94 -12.72
N VAL A 153 7.34 -35.36 -13.79
CA VAL A 153 7.34 -35.96 -15.13
C VAL A 153 8.75 -36.05 -15.74
N ILE A 154 9.67 -35.16 -15.38
CA ILE A 154 11.07 -35.20 -15.84
C ILE A 154 11.93 -36.18 -15.01
N LEU A 155 11.53 -36.46 -13.77
CA LEU A 155 12.23 -37.36 -12.84
C LEU A 155 11.90 -38.84 -13.10
N ILE A 156 10.70 -39.12 -13.63
CA ILE A 156 10.27 -40.43 -14.14
C ILE A 156 10.86 -40.66 -15.53
#